data_AF-A0A6B2CV31-F1
#
_entry.id   AF-A0A6B2CV31-F1
#
_cell.length_a   1.000
_cell.length_b   1.000
_cell.length_c   1.000
_cell.angle_alpha   90.00
_cell.angle_beta   90.00
_cell.angle_gamma   90.00
#
_symmetry.space_group_name_H-M   'P 1'
#
loop_
_entity.id
_entity.type
_entity.pdbx_description
1 polymer ?
#
loop_
_entity_poly.entity_id
_entity_poly.type
_entity_poly.pdbx_seq_one_letter_code
_entity_poly.pdbx_strand_id
1 'polypeptide(L)'
;MEDIYAFILALLLIYNNSLVLLGPTAWGTGVGPRKALVVATVAQLLGVATSSMHPLQIGHTTFLYIAVLYFLLSMAKISLPVSVVSYAISSLRPEAVALWLTSPAASLIAYMWCRLAKRSGALSLLSLFAVMYAFGYNNVALFSRNIVLTASAIAMGTYLGLGFSRWAADLVALRQRTAVSINLSVATGALIGILAHIPISFTLVAYSAMLVASYSSAIRVVKIEKFLRAYLGIIAALLAALIFRAVEPQLRYLVLRVS
;
A
#
# COMPACT_ATOMS: atom_id res chain seq x y z
N MET A 1 -10.46 -2.62 22.40
CA MET A 1 -10.32 -3.71 21.40
C MET A 1 -10.19 -3.18 19.98
N GLU A 2 -11.04 -2.26 19.54
CA GLU A 2 -10.98 -1.76 18.15
C GLU A 2 -9.67 -1.05 17.79
N ASP A 3 -9.03 -0.36 18.74
CA ASP A 3 -7.69 0.22 18.54
C ASP A 3 -6.62 -0.84 18.27
N ILE A 4 -6.75 -2.03 18.88
CA ILE A 4 -5.87 -3.17 18.64
C ILE A 4 -6.12 -3.74 17.24
N TYR A 5 -7.38 -3.84 16.81
CA TYR A 5 -7.71 -4.28 15.46
C TYR A 5 -7.16 -3.33 14.40
N ALA A 6 -7.36 -2.02 14.60
CA ALA A 6 -6.80 -0.98 13.74
C ALA A 6 -5.26 -1.04 13.73
N PHE A 7 -4.62 -1.23 14.89
CA PHE A 7 -3.17 -1.43 14.99
C PHE A 7 -2.68 -2.62 14.15
N ILE A 8 -3.31 -3.79 14.29
CA ILE A 8 -2.91 -5.00 13.55
C ILE A 8 -3.09 -4.80 12.04
N LEU A 9 -4.23 -4.25 11.61
CA LEU A 9 -4.48 -4.00 10.18
C LEU A 9 -3.52 -2.95 9.61
N ALA A 10 -3.24 -1.89 10.37
CA ALA A 10 -2.23 -0.89 9.99
C ALA A 10 -0.84 -1.54 9.87
N LEU A 11 -0.44 -2.37 10.83
CA LEU A 11 0.84 -3.06 10.81
C LEU A 11 0.99 -3.93 9.56
N LEU A 12 -0.02 -4.75 9.23
CA LEU A 12 -0.03 -5.61 8.04
C LEU A 12 -0.01 -4.79 6.75
N LEU A 13 -0.80 -3.73 6.69
CA LEU A 13 -0.83 -2.80 5.56
C LEU A 13 0.54 -2.17 5.32
N ILE A 14 1.17 -1.63 6.36
CA ILE A 14 2.46 -0.95 6.30
C ILE A 14 3.57 -1.93 5.93
N TYR A 15 3.58 -3.12 6.56
CA TYR A 15 4.49 -4.20 6.24
C TYR A 15 4.44 -4.55 4.74
N ASN A 16 3.26 -4.85 4.21
CA ASN A 16 3.10 -5.27 2.82
C ASN A 16 3.48 -4.17 1.82
N ASN A 17 3.09 -2.92 2.07
CA ASN A 17 3.41 -1.82 1.16
C ASN A 17 4.89 -1.42 1.25
N SER A 18 5.52 -1.54 2.42
CA SER A 18 6.95 -1.28 2.58
C SER A 18 7.81 -2.26 1.78
N LEU A 19 7.36 -3.50 1.56
CA LEU A 19 8.06 -4.44 0.67
C LEU A 19 8.26 -3.85 -0.74
N VAL A 20 7.27 -3.11 -1.24
CA VAL A 20 7.21 -2.63 -2.62
C VAL A 20 7.69 -1.18 -2.76
N LEU A 21 7.31 -0.30 -1.84
CA LEU A 21 7.62 1.13 -1.92
C LEU A 21 9.01 1.47 -1.38
N LEU A 22 9.43 0.82 -0.29
CA LEU A 22 10.68 1.14 0.40
C LEU A 22 11.87 0.37 -0.19
N GLY A 23 11.68 -0.92 -0.50
CA GLY A 23 12.71 -1.84 -1.00
C GLY A 23 13.55 -1.27 -2.16
N PRO A 24 12.94 -0.79 -3.26
CA PRO A 24 13.67 -0.23 -4.39
C PRO A 24 14.63 0.90 -4.01
N THR A 25 14.20 1.78 -3.11
CA THR A 25 15.03 2.90 -2.67
C THR A 25 16.12 2.43 -1.72
N ALA A 26 15.77 1.61 -0.73
CA ALA A 26 16.69 1.14 0.30
C ALA A 26 17.88 0.34 -0.27
N TRP A 27 17.62 -0.51 -1.28
CA TRP A 27 18.61 -1.46 -1.79
C TRP A 27 19.14 -1.10 -3.18
N GLY A 28 18.34 -0.46 -4.04
CA GLY A 28 18.70 -0.20 -5.45
C GLY A 28 19.33 1.17 -5.74
N THR A 29 19.21 2.15 -4.84
CA THR A 29 19.64 3.54 -5.11
C THR A 29 20.98 3.95 -4.48
N GLY A 30 21.58 3.10 -3.65
CA GLY A 30 22.80 3.43 -2.89
C GLY A 30 22.56 4.30 -1.64
N VAL A 31 21.32 4.71 -1.35
CA VAL A 31 20.94 5.44 -0.12
C VAL A 31 21.21 4.62 1.15
N GLY A 32 21.00 3.30 1.05
CA GLY A 32 21.16 2.36 2.15
C GLY A 32 19.91 2.24 3.03
N PRO A 33 19.74 1.09 3.71
CA PRO A 33 18.50 0.73 4.39
C PRO A 33 18.18 1.63 5.59
N ARG A 34 19.18 2.02 6.39
CA ARG A 34 18.97 2.84 7.60
C ARG A 34 18.40 4.21 7.27
N LYS A 35 18.97 4.91 6.27
CA LYS A 35 18.50 6.24 5.86
C LYS A 35 17.11 6.16 5.24
N ALA A 36 16.88 5.16 4.38
CA ALA A 36 15.59 4.94 3.76
C ALA A 36 14.49 4.64 4.80
N LEU A 37 14.80 3.84 5.83
CA LEU A 37 13.88 3.56 6.95
C LEU A 37 13.45 4.84 7.66
N VAL A 38 14.43 5.65 8.10
CA VAL A 38 14.15 6.89 8.84
C VAL A 38 13.27 7.83 8.00
N VAL A 39 13.62 8.04 6.73
CA VAL A 39 12.85 8.90 5.83
C VAL A 39 11.43 8.36 5.62
N ALA A 40 11.27 7.06 5.42
CA ALA A 40 9.97 6.44 5.23
C ALA A 40 9.08 6.51 6.48
N THR A 41 9.65 6.28 7.66
CA THR A 41 8.92 6.37 8.94
C THR A 41 8.49 7.81 9.22
N VAL A 42 9.39 8.78 9.09
CA VAL A 42 9.08 10.20 9.30
C VAL A 42 8.03 10.69 8.31
N ALA A 43 8.16 10.34 7.03
CA ALA A 43 7.20 10.71 6.00
C ALA A 43 5.80 10.16 6.29
N GLN A 44 5.70 8.88 6.66
CA GLN A 44 4.41 8.27 7.02
C GLN A 44 3.78 8.92 8.24
N LEU A 45 4.56 9.17 9.30
CA LEU A 45 4.07 9.85 10.51
C LEU A 45 3.53 11.23 10.18
N LEU A 46 4.27 12.01 9.38
CA LEU A 46 3.84 13.33 8.94
C LEU A 46 2.57 13.23 8.09
N GLY A 47 2.52 12.29 7.14
CA GLY A 47 1.35 12.06 6.30
C GLY A 47 0.10 11.70 7.09
N VAL A 48 0.22 10.86 8.13
CA VAL A 48 -0.89 10.56 9.04
C VAL A 48 -1.31 11.81 9.81
N ALA A 49 -0.36 12.56 10.38
CA ALA A 49 -0.63 13.73 11.19
C ALA A 49 -1.32 14.87 10.41
N THR A 50 -1.08 14.98 9.11
CA THR A 50 -1.69 16.00 8.24
C THR A 50 -2.87 15.48 7.43
N SER A 51 -3.27 14.22 7.62
CA SER A 51 -4.31 13.59 6.82
C SER A 51 -5.70 14.17 7.09
N SER A 52 -6.47 14.29 6.01
CA SER A 52 -7.92 14.55 6.07
C SER A 52 -8.75 13.27 5.93
N MET A 53 -8.12 12.10 5.82
CA MET A 53 -8.82 10.81 5.72
C MET A 53 -9.44 10.46 7.07
N HIS A 54 -10.71 10.08 7.07
CA HIS A 54 -11.39 9.66 8.29
C HIS A 54 -11.02 8.23 8.68
N PRO A 55 -10.64 7.98 9.96
CA PRO A 55 -10.39 6.63 10.44
C PRO A 55 -11.63 5.73 10.29
N LEU A 56 -11.42 4.52 9.80
CA LEU A 56 -12.47 3.51 9.65
C LEU A 56 -12.84 2.90 11.01
N GLN A 57 -14.13 2.60 11.17
CA GLN A 57 -14.61 1.84 12.31
C GLN A 57 -14.45 0.35 12.03
N ILE A 58 -13.50 -0.29 12.72
CA ILE A 58 -13.21 -1.71 12.60
C ILE A 58 -13.76 -2.45 13.81
N GLY A 59 -14.99 -2.96 13.67
CA GLY A 59 -15.60 -3.86 14.64
C GLY A 59 -14.96 -5.25 14.63
N HIS A 60 -15.30 -6.07 15.64
CA HIS A 60 -14.74 -7.40 15.82
C HIS A 60 -15.00 -8.34 14.61
N THR A 61 -16.22 -8.37 14.09
CA THR A 61 -16.60 -9.20 12.94
C THR A 61 -15.85 -8.78 11.67
N THR A 62 -15.76 -7.48 11.42
CA THR A 62 -15.00 -6.92 10.29
C THR A 62 -13.52 -7.28 10.40
N PHE A 63 -12.94 -7.15 11.59
CA PHE A 63 -11.56 -7.54 11.83
C PHE A 63 -11.32 -9.03 11.55
N LEU A 64 -12.13 -9.93 12.13
CA LEU A 64 -11.99 -11.37 11.93
C LEU A 64 -12.14 -11.74 10.45
N TYR A 65 -13.11 -11.16 9.76
CA TYR A 65 -13.32 -11.39 8.34
C TYR A 65 -12.08 -11.00 7.50
N ILE A 66 -11.55 -9.79 7.73
CA ILE A 66 -10.36 -9.31 7.04
C ILE A 66 -9.13 -10.15 7.41
N ALA A 67 -8.98 -10.56 8.66
CA ALA A 67 -7.86 -11.38 9.13
C ALA A 67 -7.85 -12.76 8.47
N VAL A 68 -9.01 -13.42 8.39
CA VAL A 68 -9.16 -14.71 7.69
C VAL A 68 -8.88 -14.54 6.20
N LEU A 69 -9.44 -13.51 5.56
CA LEU A 69 -9.18 -13.23 4.15
C LEU A 69 -7.70 -12.97 3.88
N TYR A 70 -7.06 -12.20 4.75
CA TYR A 70 -5.63 -11.90 4.68
C TYR A 70 -4.80 -13.19 4.74
N PHE A 71 -5.12 -14.08 5.68
CA PHE A 71 -4.46 -15.37 5.82
C PHE A 71 -4.63 -16.24 4.58
N LEU A 72 -5.87 -16.43 4.11
CA LEU A 72 -6.19 -17.27 2.95
C LEU A 72 -5.52 -16.77 1.66
N LEU A 73 -5.57 -15.46 1.40
CA LEU A 73 -4.91 -14.88 0.23
C LEU A 73 -3.38 -14.95 0.34
N SER A 74 -2.83 -14.77 1.55
CA SER A 74 -1.39 -14.92 1.78
C SER A 74 -0.92 -16.36 1.49
N MET A 75 -1.71 -17.38 1.85
CA MET A 75 -1.44 -18.78 1.49
C MET A 75 -1.46 -18.99 -0.03
N ALA A 76 -2.36 -18.30 -0.74
CA ALA A 76 -2.40 -18.27 -2.20
C ALA A 76 -1.32 -17.38 -2.84
N LYS A 77 -0.41 -16.78 -2.04
CA LYS A 77 0.61 -15.81 -2.50
C LYS A 77 0.02 -14.58 -3.20
N ILE A 78 -1.18 -14.19 -2.81
CA ILE A 78 -1.88 -12.97 -3.25
C ILE A 78 -1.88 -11.99 -2.08
N SER A 79 -1.42 -10.76 -2.31
CA SER A 79 -1.45 -9.72 -1.27
C SER A 79 -2.86 -9.13 -1.19
N LEU A 80 -3.47 -9.19 -0.01
CA LEU A 80 -4.73 -8.49 0.24
C LEU A 80 -4.45 -6.97 0.37
N PRO A 81 -5.06 -6.12 -0.47
CA PRO A 81 -4.99 -4.67 -0.28
C PRO A 81 -5.87 -4.26 0.92
N VAL A 82 -5.28 -4.29 2.12
CA VAL A 82 -5.99 -4.07 3.40
C VAL A 82 -6.78 -2.76 3.42
N SER A 83 -6.23 -1.66 2.89
CA SER A 83 -6.93 -0.37 2.82
C SER A 83 -8.16 -0.41 1.91
N VAL A 84 -8.04 -1.06 0.75
CA VAL A 84 -9.12 -1.20 -0.23
C VAL A 84 -10.25 -2.07 0.32
N VAL A 85 -9.94 -3.25 0.86
CA VAL A 85 -10.99 -4.14 1.40
C VAL A 85 -11.69 -3.51 2.61
N SER A 86 -10.93 -2.88 3.52
CA SER A 86 -11.51 -2.25 4.70
C SER A 86 -12.42 -1.09 4.32
N TYR A 87 -11.98 -0.26 3.37
CA TYR A 87 -12.79 0.85 2.86
C TYR A 87 -14.01 0.33 2.09
N ALA A 88 -13.85 -0.68 1.24
CA ALA A 88 -14.95 -1.26 0.46
C ALA A 88 -16.03 -1.88 1.34
N ILE A 89 -15.65 -2.54 2.44
CA ILE A 89 -16.58 -3.06 3.45
C ILE A 89 -17.36 -1.89 4.08
N SER A 90 -16.67 -0.81 4.46
CA SER A 90 -17.29 0.35 5.11
C SER A 90 -18.16 1.20 4.16
N SER A 91 -17.72 1.40 2.92
CA SER A 91 -18.38 2.27 1.93
C SER A 91 -17.99 1.85 0.51
N LEU A 92 -18.80 0.96 -0.08
CA LEU A 92 -18.62 0.54 -1.48
C LEU A 92 -19.25 1.58 -2.41
N ARG A 93 -18.44 2.55 -2.84
CA ARG A 93 -18.84 3.61 -3.77
C ARG A 93 -18.42 3.26 -5.21
N PRO A 94 -19.26 3.49 -6.24
CA PRO A 94 -18.90 3.22 -7.63
C PRO A 94 -17.64 3.97 -8.08
N GLU A 95 -17.44 5.19 -7.60
CA GLU A 95 -16.26 6.00 -7.94
C GLU A 95 -14.98 5.38 -7.36
N ALA A 96 -15.06 4.78 -6.17
CA ALA A 96 -13.93 4.08 -5.55
C ALA A 96 -13.59 2.78 -6.31
N VAL A 97 -14.62 2.02 -6.72
CA VAL A 97 -14.42 0.83 -7.57
C VAL A 97 -13.75 1.22 -8.89
N ALA A 98 -14.26 2.26 -9.55
CA ALA A 98 -13.68 2.77 -10.79
C ALA A 98 -12.22 3.18 -10.58
N LEU A 99 -11.92 3.94 -9.51
CA LEU A 99 -10.56 4.35 -9.17
C LEU A 99 -9.63 3.15 -8.96
N TRP A 100 -10.05 2.12 -8.22
CA TRP A 100 -9.18 0.97 -7.96
C TRP A 100 -8.89 0.15 -9.21
N LEU A 101 -9.91 -0.11 -10.03
CA LEU A 101 -9.76 -0.88 -11.26
C LEU A 101 -8.97 -0.12 -12.33
N THR A 102 -9.09 1.22 -12.37
CA THR A 102 -8.38 2.06 -13.34
C THR A 102 -7.07 2.64 -12.80
N SER A 103 -6.74 2.44 -11.52
CA SER A 103 -5.49 2.93 -10.91
C SER A 103 -4.20 2.54 -11.64
N PRO A 104 -4.10 1.40 -12.37
CA PRO A 104 -2.95 1.15 -13.24
C PRO A 104 -2.71 2.24 -14.28
N ALA A 105 -3.74 2.95 -14.77
CA ALA A 105 -3.58 4.02 -15.76
C ALA A 105 -2.76 5.20 -15.22
N ALA A 106 -2.83 5.48 -13.92
CA ALA A 106 -2.00 6.51 -13.29
C ALA A 106 -0.50 6.21 -13.42
N SER A 107 -0.13 4.93 -13.61
CA SER A 107 1.25 4.52 -13.78
C SER A 107 1.82 4.85 -15.15
N LEU A 108 1.02 5.27 -16.13
CA LEU A 108 1.50 5.70 -17.45
C LEU A 108 2.39 6.94 -17.35
N ILE A 109 2.17 7.80 -16.34
CA ILE A 109 3.04 8.94 -16.06
C ILE A 109 4.49 8.52 -15.75
N ALA A 110 4.71 7.26 -15.34
CA ALA A 110 6.04 6.70 -15.13
C ALA A 110 6.90 6.79 -16.40
N TYR A 111 6.28 6.70 -17.58
CA TYR A 111 6.97 6.87 -18.86
C TYR A 111 7.61 8.26 -18.98
N MET A 112 6.85 9.30 -18.62
CA MET A 112 7.34 10.68 -18.63
C MET A 112 8.46 10.88 -17.60
N TRP A 113 8.26 10.40 -16.37
CA TRP A 113 9.29 10.50 -15.32
C TRP A 113 10.56 9.75 -15.67
N CYS A 114 10.43 8.56 -16.26
CA CYS A 114 11.55 7.81 -16.77
C CYS A 114 12.35 8.65 -17.77
N ARG A 115 11.72 9.39 -18.69
CA ARG A 115 12.46 10.25 -19.64
C ARG A 115 13.10 11.49 -19.02
N LEU A 116 12.47 12.10 -18.02
CA LEU A 116 12.92 13.37 -17.40
C LEU A 116 14.03 13.20 -16.35
N ALA A 117 14.04 12.10 -15.60
CA ALA A 117 14.98 11.91 -14.48
C ALA A 117 16.41 11.56 -14.94
N LYS A 118 17.22 12.55 -15.37
CA LYS A 118 18.59 12.32 -15.90
C LYS A 118 19.71 12.25 -14.84
N ARG A 119 19.53 12.81 -13.63
CA ARG A 119 20.46 12.71 -12.48
C ARG A 119 19.66 12.68 -11.17
N SER A 120 19.90 11.71 -10.28
CA SER A 120 18.90 11.38 -9.24
C SER A 120 19.42 11.15 -7.81
N GLY A 121 20.68 11.47 -7.49
CA GLY A 121 21.29 11.29 -6.17
C GLY A 121 20.37 11.67 -4.99
N ALA A 122 20.07 12.97 -4.86
CA ALA A 122 19.19 13.50 -3.82
C ALA A 122 17.69 13.20 -4.07
N LEU A 123 17.30 13.01 -5.33
CA LEU A 123 15.90 12.74 -5.72
C LEU A 123 15.39 11.39 -5.20
N SER A 124 16.27 10.41 -4.91
CA SER A 124 15.86 9.14 -4.31
C SER A 124 15.21 9.31 -2.95
N LEU A 125 15.80 10.12 -2.07
CA LEU A 125 15.23 10.37 -0.75
C LEU A 125 13.97 11.23 -0.83
N LEU A 126 13.95 12.25 -1.69
CA LEU A 126 12.77 13.12 -1.86
C LEU A 126 11.58 12.36 -2.45
N SER A 127 11.80 11.53 -3.46
CA SER A 127 10.73 10.72 -4.06
C SER A 127 10.23 9.65 -3.09
N LEU A 128 11.12 9.01 -2.31
CA LEU A 128 10.72 8.09 -1.24
C LEU A 128 9.90 8.82 -0.17
N PHE A 129 10.34 9.99 0.26
CA PHE A 129 9.59 10.81 1.20
C PHE A 129 8.18 11.11 0.66
N ALA A 130 8.08 11.57 -0.59
CA ALA A 130 6.79 11.93 -1.20
C ALA A 130 5.83 10.72 -1.26
N VAL A 131 6.29 9.54 -1.70
CA VAL A 131 5.43 8.36 -1.79
C VAL A 131 5.04 7.82 -0.41
N MET A 132 5.96 7.84 0.56
CA MET A 132 5.68 7.35 1.92
C MET A 132 4.81 8.34 2.70
N TYR A 133 4.94 9.64 2.46
CA TYR A 133 4.02 10.67 2.95
C TYR A 133 2.62 10.43 2.41
N ALA A 134 2.48 10.27 1.09
CA ALA A 134 1.19 10.00 0.46
C ALA A 134 0.57 8.69 0.97
N PHE A 135 1.38 7.66 1.21
CA PHE A 135 0.93 6.40 1.81
C PHE A 135 0.44 6.58 3.25
N GLY A 136 1.18 7.32 4.07
CA GLY A 136 0.75 7.72 5.41
C GLY A 136 -0.59 8.44 5.40
N TYR A 137 -0.69 9.46 4.53
CA TYR A 137 -1.87 10.30 4.38
C TYR A 137 -3.09 9.51 3.91
N ASN A 138 -2.98 8.75 2.81
CA ASN A 138 -4.11 8.16 2.13
C ASN A 138 -4.55 6.82 2.73
N ASN A 139 -3.61 6.00 3.18
CA ASN A 139 -3.89 4.62 3.60
C ASN A 139 -3.71 4.39 5.09
N VAL A 140 -2.59 4.83 5.68
CA VAL A 140 -2.34 4.56 7.11
C VAL A 140 -3.30 5.36 7.99
N ALA A 141 -3.64 6.58 7.59
CA ALA A 141 -4.60 7.44 8.30
C ALA A 141 -5.98 6.79 8.48
N LEU A 142 -6.39 5.88 7.59
CA LEU A 142 -7.64 5.11 7.74
C LEU A 142 -7.69 4.24 9.01
N PHE A 143 -6.53 3.94 9.60
CA PHE A 143 -6.43 3.13 10.81
C PHE A 143 -5.90 3.96 11.99
N SER A 144 -5.88 5.30 11.88
CA SER A 144 -5.28 6.22 12.85
C SER A 144 -6.20 6.59 14.01
N ARG A 145 -6.72 5.59 14.72
CA ARG A 145 -7.60 5.81 15.88
C ARG A 145 -6.85 6.21 17.15
N ASN A 146 -5.68 5.63 17.36
CA ASN A 146 -4.82 5.91 18.50
C ASN A 146 -3.42 6.25 17.97
N ILE A 147 -2.98 7.49 18.19
CA ILE A 147 -1.73 8.03 17.64
C ILE A 147 -0.52 7.18 18.05
N VAL A 148 -0.46 6.74 19.31
CA VAL A 148 0.66 5.96 19.83
C VAL A 148 0.74 4.60 19.16
N LEU A 149 -0.40 3.91 19.04
CA LEU A 149 -0.47 2.62 18.36
C LEU A 149 -0.18 2.75 16.87
N THR A 150 -0.71 3.79 16.20
CA THR A 150 -0.43 4.04 14.79
C THR A 150 1.05 4.33 14.55
N ALA A 151 1.68 5.15 15.39
CA ALA A 151 3.12 5.42 15.30
C ALA A 151 3.94 4.13 15.50
N SER A 152 3.52 3.28 16.45
CA SER A 152 4.13 1.98 16.69
C SER A 152 3.97 1.04 15.48
N ALA A 153 2.79 1.00 14.86
CA ALA A 153 2.54 0.22 13.65
C ALA A 153 3.38 0.72 12.47
N ILE A 154 3.56 2.04 12.32
CA ILE A 154 4.44 2.64 11.31
C ILE A 154 5.89 2.21 11.54
N ALA A 155 6.41 2.39 12.75
CA ALA A 155 7.80 2.03 13.06
C ALA A 155 8.05 0.53 12.83
N MET A 156 7.22 -0.33 13.42
CA MET A 156 7.37 -1.79 13.35
C MET A 156 7.12 -2.33 11.94
N GLY A 157 6.03 -1.91 11.29
CA GLY A 157 5.67 -2.36 9.95
C GLY A 157 6.70 -1.95 8.90
N THR A 158 7.20 -0.72 8.98
CA THR A 158 8.23 -0.23 8.05
C THR A 158 9.55 -0.97 8.27
N TYR A 159 9.94 -1.20 9.53
CA TYR A 159 11.15 -1.96 9.87
C TYR A 159 11.09 -3.41 9.37
N LEU A 160 9.99 -4.12 9.66
CA LEU A 160 9.78 -5.48 9.20
C LEU A 160 9.74 -5.56 7.68
N GLY A 161 8.96 -4.68 7.03
CA GLY A 161 8.85 -4.63 5.58
C GLY A 161 10.20 -4.35 4.91
N LEU A 162 11.00 -3.44 5.47
CA LEU A 162 12.37 -3.21 4.99
C LEU A 162 13.22 -4.49 5.08
N GLY A 163 13.22 -5.16 6.24
CA GLY A 163 14.00 -6.37 6.47
C GLY A 163 13.71 -7.48 5.47
N PHE A 164 12.43 -7.66 5.10
CA PHE A 164 12.02 -8.67 4.13
C PHE A 164 12.16 -8.21 2.66
N SER A 165 12.10 -6.90 2.40
CA SER A 165 12.23 -6.36 1.03
C SER A 165 13.56 -6.71 0.36
N ARG A 166 14.63 -6.97 1.14
CA ARG A 166 15.94 -7.41 0.63
C ARG A 166 15.88 -8.74 -0.14
N TRP A 167 14.91 -9.58 0.19
CA TRP A 167 14.73 -10.91 -0.43
C TRP A 167 13.84 -10.87 -1.67
N ALA A 168 13.20 -9.74 -1.94
CA ALA A 168 12.51 -9.50 -3.20
C ALA A 168 13.52 -9.05 -4.27
N ALA A 169 14.35 -10.00 -4.75
CA ALA A 169 15.50 -9.74 -5.64
C ALA A 169 15.20 -8.81 -6.83
N ASP A 170 14.01 -8.95 -7.44
CA ASP A 170 13.57 -8.08 -8.54
C ASP A 170 13.46 -6.59 -8.15
N LEU A 171 13.16 -6.29 -6.88
CA LEU A 171 13.04 -4.91 -6.39
C LEU A 171 14.40 -4.31 -6.03
N VAL A 172 15.34 -5.15 -5.58
CA VAL A 172 16.70 -4.75 -5.20
C VAL A 172 17.53 -4.32 -6.41
N ALA A 173 17.26 -4.91 -7.58
CA ALA A 173 18.01 -4.63 -8.81
C ALA A 173 17.59 -3.35 -9.55
N LEU A 174 16.64 -2.57 -9.01
CA LEU A 174 16.13 -1.38 -9.71
C LEU A 174 17.16 -0.25 -9.68
N ARG A 175 17.49 0.27 -10.87
CA ARG A 175 18.34 1.46 -11.00
C ARG A 175 17.71 2.66 -10.30
N GLN A 176 18.56 3.55 -9.81
CA GLN A 176 18.14 4.74 -9.06
C GLN A 176 17.04 5.56 -9.75
N ARG A 177 17.24 5.86 -11.04
CA ARG A 177 16.28 6.60 -11.89
C ARG A 177 14.91 5.92 -11.96
N THR A 178 14.90 4.60 -12.03
CA THR A 178 13.69 3.79 -12.11
C THR A 178 12.93 3.83 -10.79
N ALA A 179 13.63 3.66 -9.66
CA ALA A 179 13.03 3.78 -8.33
C ALA A 179 12.39 5.16 -8.11
N VAL A 180 13.09 6.24 -8.49
CA VAL A 180 12.54 7.61 -8.40
C VAL A 180 11.28 7.76 -9.26
N SER A 181 11.31 7.28 -10.51
CA SER A 181 10.17 7.39 -11.42
C SER A 181 8.94 6.64 -10.91
N ILE A 182 9.15 5.44 -10.36
CA ILE A 182 8.08 4.65 -9.73
C ILE A 182 7.49 5.40 -8.53
N ASN A 183 8.34 5.87 -7.61
CA ASN A 183 7.89 6.60 -6.42
C ASN A 183 7.05 7.83 -6.80
N LEU A 184 7.52 8.62 -7.78
CA LEU A 184 6.79 9.81 -8.25
C LEU A 184 5.47 9.43 -8.90
N SER A 185 5.41 8.38 -9.74
CA SER A 185 4.16 7.90 -10.32
C SER A 185 3.15 7.44 -9.28
N VAL A 186 3.60 6.70 -8.27
CA VAL A 186 2.75 6.24 -7.18
C VAL A 186 2.25 7.44 -6.36
N ALA A 187 3.12 8.41 -6.05
CA ALA A 187 2.72 9.64 -5.37
C ALA A 187 1.69 10.45 -6.17
N THR A 188 1.84 10.53 -7.51
CA THR A 188 0.83 11.16 -8.38
C THR A 188 -0.50 10.40 -8.35
N GLY A 189 -0.47 9.07 -8.45
CA GLY A 189 -1.69 8.26 -8.33
C GLY A 189 -2.36 8.42 -6.96
N ALA A 190 -1.57 8.51 -5.90
CA ALA A 190 -2.06 8.76 -4.55
C ALA A 190 -2.71 10.13 -4.41
N LEU A 191 -2.20 11.16 -5.08
CA LEU A 191 -2.81 12.49 -5.08
C LEU A 191 -4.25 12.45 -5.61
N ILE A 192 -4.52 11.67 -6.66
CA ILE A 192 -5.89 11.49 -7.18
C ILE A 192 -6.80 10.88 -6.11
N GLY A 193 -6.32 9.84 -5.42
CA GLY A 193 -7.05 9.22 -4.31
C GLY A 193 -7.29 10.17 -3.15
N ILE A 194 -6.27 10.96 -2.77
CA ILE A 194 -6.35 11.96 -1.70
C ILE A 194 -7.41 13.01 -2.03
N LEU A 195 -7.39 13.57 -3.25
CA LEU A 195 -8.36 14.56 -3.69
C LEU A 195 -9.80 14.00 -3.74
N ALA A 196 -9.94 12.71 -4.02
CA ALA A 196 -11.24 12.04 -4.02
C ALA A 196 -11.66 11.49 -2.63
N HIS A 197 -10.82 11.62 -1.59
CA HIS A 197 -10.98 10.98 -0.29
C HIS A 197 -11.18 9.45 -0.38
N ILE A 198 -10.50 8.80 -1.33
CA ILE A 198 -10.56 7.35 -1.56
C ILE A 198 -9.14 6.77 -1.41
N PRO A 199 -8.94 5.71 -0.61
CA PRO A 199 -7.63 5.06 -0.53
C PRO A 199 -7.26 4.43 -1.86
N ILE A 200 -6.00 4.46 -2.27
CA ILE A 200 -5.54 3.74 -3.46
C ILE A 200 -4.79 2.46 -3.07
N SER A 201 -4.64 1.55 -4.04
CA SER A 201 -3.72 0.42 -3.92
C SER A 201 -2.32 0.82 -4.36
N PHE A 202 -1.50 1.26 -3.40
CA PHE A 202 -0.10 1.63 -3.65
C PHE A 202 0.69 0.47 -4.28
N THR A 203 0.46 -0.76 -3.80
CA THR A 203 1.05 -1.97 -4.38
C THR A 203 0.71 -2.15 -5.85
N LEU A 204 -0.57 -1.99 -6.24
CA LEU A 204 -0.98 -2.15 -7.63
C LEU A 204 -0.34 -1.05 -8.50
N VAL A 205 -0.46 0.21 -8.08
CA VAL A 205 0.11 1.34 -8.84
C VAL A 205 1.63 1.21 -8.97
N ALA A 206 2.32 0.76 -7.92
CA ALA A 206 3.76 0.55 -7.94
C ALA A 206 4.15 -0.57 -8.93
N TYR A 207 3.46 -1.71 -8.92
CA TYR A 207 3.73 -2.78 -9.88
C TYR A 207 3.39 -2.38 -11.32
N SER A 208 2.32 -1.60 -11.54
CA SER A 208 2.00 -1.04 -12.84
C SER A 208 3.09 -0.06 -13.32
N ALA A 209 3.59 0.81 -12.43
CA ALA A 209 4.67 1.76 -12.74
C ALA A 209 5.98 1.02 -13.04
N MET A 210 6.26 -0.05 -12.31
CA MET A 210 7.38 -0.95 -12.55
C MET A 210 7.30 -1.60 -13.94
N LEU A 211 6.12 -2.06 -14.36
CA LEU A 211 5.90 -2.59 -15.72
C LEU A 211 6.15 -1.52 -16.79
N VAL A 212 5.58 -0.33 -16.64
CA VAL A 212 5.80 0.77 -17.59
C VAL A 212 7.28 1.16 -17.67
N ALA A 213 7.95 1.26 -16.52
CA ALA A 213 9.37 1.59 -16.46
C ALA A 213 10.26 0.48 -17.06
N SER A 214 9.87 -0.78 -16.90
CA SER A 214 10.54 -1.94 -17.50
C SER A 214 10.53 -1.88 -19.03
N TYR A 215 9.38 -1.51 -19.60
CA TYR A 215 9.21 -1.29 -21.03
C TYR A 215 10.02 -0.08 -21.51
N SER A 216 9.94 1.06 -20.80
CA SER A 216 10.63 2.29 -21.18
C SER A 216 12.16 2.21 -21.05
N SER A 217 12.67 1.38 -20.15
CA SER A 217 14.12 1.32 -19.83
C SER A 217 14.79 0.03 -20.30
N ALA A 218 14.07 -0.82 -21.05
CA ALA A 218 14.52 -2.15 -21.48
C ALA A 218 15.04 -3.05 -20.34
N ILE A 219 14.41 -2.97 -19.16
CA ILE A 219 14.81 -3.72 -17.96
C ILE A 219 13.94 -4.98 -17.85
N ARG A 220 14.52 -6.17 -18.01
CA ARG A 220 13.84 -7.47 -17.84
C ARG A 220 13.76 -7.92 -16.37
N VAL A 221 13.21 -7.09 -15.48
CA VAL A 221 13.23 -7.40 -14.04
C VAL A 221 11.83 -7.66 -13.47
N VAL A 222 10.77 -7.11 -14.07
CA VAL A 222 9.43 -7.17 -13.47
C VAL A 222 8.60 -8.25 -14.13
N LYS A 223 8.28 -9.31 -13.38
CA LYS A 223 7.36 -10.35 -13.83
C LYS A 223 5.93 -9.80 -13.88
N ILE A 224 5.29 -9.87 -15.04
CA ILE A 224 3.87 -9.50 -15.23
C ILE A 224 2.94 -10.19 -14.22
N GLU A 225 3.33 -11.38 -13.76
CA GLU A 225 2.68 -12.13 -12.70
C GLU A 225 2.46 -11.31 -11.41
N LYS A 226 3.42 -10.45 -11.00
CA LYS A 226 3.28 -9.61 -9.80
C LYS A 226 2.17 -8.58 -9.94
N PHE A 227 2.05 -7.98 -11.12
CA PHE A 227 0.96 -7.09 -11.46
C PHE A 227 -0.38 -7.84 -11.47
N LEU A 228 -0.45 -8.99 -12.14
CA LEU A 228 -1.68 -9.80 -12.19
C LEU A 228 -2.15 -10.21 -10.80
N ARG A 229 -1.25 -10.64 -9.92
CA ARG A 229 -1.57 -10.96 -8.52
C ARG A 229 -2.05 -9.75 -7.74
N ALA A 230 -1.45 -8.58 -7.92
CA ALA A 230 -1.92 -7.35 -7.28
C ALA A 230 -3.31 -6.94 -7.78
N TYR A 231 -3.58 -7.09 -9.08
CA TYR A 231 -4.88 -6.80 -9.68
C TYR A 231 -5.95 -7.79 -9.22
N LEU A 232 -5.63 -9.09 -9.18
CA LEU A 232 -6.48 -10.12 -8.58
C LEU A 232 -6.77 -9.83 -7.11
N GLY A 233 -5.81 -9.29 -6.36
CA GLY A 233 -6.02 -8.84 -4.99
C GLY A 233 -7.09 -7.75 -4.88
N ILE A 234 -7.19 -6.83 -5.84
CA ILE A 234 -8.26 -5.81 -5.90
C ILE A 234 -9.60 -6.47 -6.20
N ILE A 235 -9.67 -7.36 -7.18
CA ILE A 235 -10.90 -8.09 -7.51
C ILE A 235 -11.38 -8.89 -6.30
N ALA A 236 -10.47 -9.60 -5.63
CA ALA A 236 -10.77 -10.38 -4.43
C ALA A 236 -11.27 -9.48 -3.29
N ALA A 237 -10.65 -8.31 -3.07
CA ALA A 237 -11.10 -7.35 -2.07
C ALA A 237 -12.53 -6.83 -2.35
N LEU A 238 -12.84 -6.54 -3.61
CA LEU A 238 -14.18 -6.10 -4.03
C LEU A 238 -15.22 -7.20 -3.84
N LEU A 239 -14.93 -8.42 -4.28
CA LEU A 239 -15.81 -9.58 -4.08
C LEU A 239 -16.01 -9.87 -2.59
N ALA A 240 -14.94 -9.81 -1.79
CA ALA A 240 -15.02 -10.01 -0.36
C ALA A 240 -15.90 -8.96 0.33
N ALA A 241 -15.77 -7.69 -0.06
CA ALA A 241 -16.64 -6.64 0.47
C ALA A 241 -18.13 -6.87 0.14
N LEU A 242 -18.44 -7.38 -1.06
CA LEU A 242 -19.80 -7.77 -1.44
C LEU A 242 -20.31 -8.97 -0.63
N ILE A 243 -19.48 -10.00 -0.47
CA ILE A 243 -19.81 -11.21 0.31
C ILE A 243 -20.02 -10.85 1.79
N PHE A 244 -19.19 -9.97 2.35
CA PHE A 244 -19.30 -9.55 3.74
C PHE A 244 -20.70 -9.02 4.07
N ARG A 245 -21.30 -8.21 3.17
CA ARG A 245 -22.67 -7.69 3.37
C ARG A 245 -23.72 -8.79 3.55
N ALA A 246 -23.52 -9.95 2.92
CA ALA A 246 -24.45 -11.07 3.03
C ALA A 246 -24.20 -11.96 4.25
N VAL A 247 -22.95 -12.01 4.75
CA VAL A 247 -22.50 -12.95 5.80
C VAL A 247 -22.33 -12.26 7.17
N GLU A 248 -22.32 -10.93 7.21
CA GLU A 248 -22.15 -10.15 8.44
C GLU A 248 -23.16 -10.51 9.54
N PRO A 249 -24.48 -10.64 9.28
CA PRO A 249 -25.45 -10.99 10.33
C PRO A 249 -25.12 -12.33 11.01
N GLN A 250 -24.71 -13.32 10.24
CA GLN A 250 -24.36 -14.65 10.72
C GLN A 250 -23.04 -14.62 11.51
N LEU A 251 -22.05 -13.84 11.05
CA LEU A 251 -20.80 -13.65 11.79
C LEU A 251 -21.04 -12.96 13.14
N ARG A 252 -21.88 -11.92 13.19
CA ARG A 252 -22.26 -11.26 14.45
C ARG A 252 -22.91 -12.23 15.42
N TYR A 253 -23.82 -13.07 14.92
CA TYR A 253 -24.48 -14.10 15.73
C TYR A 253 -23.50 -15.13 16.31
N LEU A 254 -22.56 -15.62 15.49
CA LEU A 254 -21.55 -16.58 15.92
C LEU A 254 -20.61 -16.00 16.97
N VAL A 255 -20.16 -14.76 16.80
CA VAL A 255 -19.29 -14.07 17.76
C VAL A 255 -19.99 -13.95 19.12
N LEU A 256 -21.26 -13.54 19.15
CA LEU A 256 -22.03 -13.40 20.39
C LEU A 256 -22.24 -14.71 21.15
N ARG A 257 -22.16 -15.88 20.49
CA ARG A 257 -22.25 -17.19 21.15
C ARG A 257 -20.94 -17.66 21.77
N VAL A 258 -19.81 -17.12 21.32
CA VAL A 258 -18.47 -17.58 21.71
C VAL A 258 -17.80 -16.60 22.70
N SER A 259 -18.31 -15.36 22.78
CA SER A 259 -17.97 -14.35 23.79
C SER A 259 -18.75 -14.53 25.09
#